data_AF-A0A0C2A2C4-F1
#
_entry.id   AF-A0A0C2A2C4-F1
#
_cell.length_a   1.000
_cell.length_b   1.000
_cell.length_c   1.000
_cell.angle_alpha   90.00
_cell.angle_beta   90.00
_cell.angle_gamma   90.00
#
_symmetry.space_group_name_H-M   'P 1'
#
loop_
_entity.id
_entity.type
_entity.pdbx_description
1 polymer ?
#
loop_
_entity_poly.entity_id
_entity_poly.type
_entity_poly.pdbx_seq_one_letter_code
_entity_poly.pdbx_strand_id
1 'polypeptide(L)'
;MLQITNTLSAIVVGSMLLLGGCIEPLTIEDDPPQAEIAVSETRRIELRYLRFDVEGFEQVLTLDDLRAMPQATLDGVWLLDLELTPLVQNALTQLKQLPPDQVSQLPQAAQNMRTLLNITPDNVDLSGTSLEELIGLSSSVGLPPAKALSDIFEIGVTENFISIEANTQAVVQGLIASHPATQLRDGPVDAAHPDGLWAVAPNSLPITLGDVVSNFDDLAMRFGPTMTEFGEHPGFIEQATGLSVIEEEFAMTVKVNLNPLPYKGADLTDVSGASVNSIASQIESVFPVDDPDWMQVEGLVASPSISSMTVVMVENDQFIASGTSQDPLPTGNSPAWSLPPWEFERVVAEMTMLSAADISNHCTNYELGTGVQAFSACIDDNHWVEFETFNNVGNPPPPSYAWDVVLELAQVRLHDGGLQEGDADIAFTLSDVPLGVAAADIVEEIRTNMAADPVALQDLAENLTANTFGFADFYYWKPKPGGSAQWEGDWLFFVTADDIPVDDSGPARPYAYANPGFFADAALTNKLSSTANVDGDDTHEKVRIAAGDVLFVEDDVGRVYRIDVAAKPSANRLALDVTRVN
;
A
#
# COMPACT_ATOMS: atom_id res chain seq x y z
N MET A 1 39.52 28.40 7.03
CA MET A 1 40.78 28.73 6.31
C MET A 1 40.94 27.61 5.29
N LEU A 2 40.54 27.70 4.02
CA LEU A 2 40.42 28.77 3.03
C LEU A 2 38.95 28.84 2.52
N GLN A 3 38.38 30.05 2.43
CA GLN A 3 37.12 30.33 1.73
C GLN A 3 37.48 31.01 0.40
N ILE A 4 36.87 30.58 -0.71
CA ILE A 4 36.86 31.35 -1.96
C ILE A 4 35.41 31.73 -2.24
N THR A 5 35.08 32.96 -1.86
CA THR A 5 33.92 33.72 -2.32
C THR A 5 34.27 34.38 -3.65
N ASN A 6 33.39 34.30 -4.65
CA ASN A 6 33.50 35.07 -5.89
C ASN A 6 32.30 36.01 -6.03
N THR A 7 32.47 37.23 -5.54
CA THR A 7 31.70 38.41 -5.92
C THR A 7 32.50 39.16 -6.98
N LEU A 8 31.95 39.31 -8.19
CA LEU A 8 32.39 40.37 -9.09
C LEU A 8 31.24 40.84 -9.99
N SER A 9 30.54 41.87 -9.51
CA SER A 9 29.76 42.80 -10.32
C SER A 9 30.63 44.02 -10.62
N ALA A 10 30.88 44.29 -11.91
CA ALA A 10 31.13 45.63 -12.45
C ALA A 10 31.04 45.56 -13.98
N ILE A 11 29.81 45.62 -14.50
CA ILE A 11 29.53 45.79 -15.93
C ILE A 11 29.81 47.25 -16.30
N VAL A 12 30.76 47.45 -17.22
CA VAL A 12 30.94 48.71 -17.94
C VAL A 12 29.78 48.86 -18.93
N VAL A 13 28.98 49.89 -18.72
CA VAL A 13 27.95 50.38 -19.64
C VAL A 13 28.65 50.92 -20.89
N GLY A 14 28.74 50.07 -21.91
CA GLY A 14 29.07 50.46 -23.28
C GLY A 14 27.82 50.33 -24.14
N SER A 15 27.18 51.46 -24.44
CA SER A 15 26.06 51.55 -25.38
C SER A 15 26.46 50.97 -26.74
N MET A 16 25.97 49.77 -27.04
CA MET A 16 25.91 49.24 -28.40
C MET A 16 24.46 49.07 -28.79
N LEU A 17 24.14 49.69 -29.92
CA LEU A 17 22.83 49.80 -30.54
C LEU A 17 22.18 48.43 -30.75
N LEU A 18 20.87 48.40 -30.51
CA LEU A 18 19.92 47.37 -30.88
C LEU A 18 20.14 46.90 -32.34
N LEU A 19 20.77 45.75 -32.50
CA LEU A 19 20.56 44.87 -33.64
C LEU A 19 19.93 43.60 -33.07
N GLY A 20 18.63 43.44 -33.31
CA GLY A 20 17.91 42.19 -33.07
C GLY A 20 18.41 41.12 -34.04
N GLY A 21 19.56 40.53 -33.72
CA GLY A 21 19.95 39.25 -34.28
C GLY A 21 19.18 38.18 -33.52
N CYS A 22 18.13 37.64 -34.13
CA CYS A 22 17.56 36.37 -33.72
C CYS A 22 18.72 35.37 -33.63
N ILE A 23 19.00 34.85 -32.44
CA ILE A 23 19.77 33.59 -32.35
C ILE A 23 18.81 32.57 -32.96
N GLU A 24 19.07 32.15 -34.20
CA GLU A 24 18.37 31.01 -34.77
C GLU A 24 18.55 29.84 -33.81
N PRO A 25 17.45 29.21 -33.36
CA PRO A 25 17.57 28.00 -32.56
C PRO A 25 18.45 27.03 -33.34
N LEU A 26 19.43 26.44 -32.66
CA LEU A 26 20.21 25.32 -33.19
C LEU A 26 19.21 24.18 -33.42
N THR A 27 18.62 24.14 -34.61
CA THR A 27 17.94 22.96 -35.12
C THR A 27 19.04 21.97 -35.44
N ILE A 28 19.18 20.97 -34.57
CA ILE A 28 19.80 19.71 -34.99
C ILE A 28 18.85 19.18 -36.07
N GLU A 29 19.24 19.30 -37.34
CA GLU A 29 18.55 18.58 -38.39
C GLU A 29 18.70 17.09 -38.08
N ASP A 30 17.61 16.42 -37.74
CA ASP A 30 17.61 14.96 -37.67
C ASP A 30 18.02 14.45 -39.05
N ASP A 31 19.11 13.69 -39.11
CA ASP A 31 19.50 13.02 -40.34
C ASP A 31 18.29 12.23 -40.85
N PRO A 32 17.96 12.31 -42.16
CA PRO A 32 16.83 11.57 -42.69
C PRO A 32 17.00 10.08 -42.36
N PRO A 33 15.92 9.38 -41.96
CA PRO A 33 16.00 7.98 -41.55
C PRO A 33 16.72 7.18 -42.64
N GLN A 34 17.76 6.43 -42.25
CA GLN A 34 18.54 5.68 -43.21
C GLN A 34 17.67 4.60 -43.83
N ALA A 35 17.84 4.37 -45.14
CA ALA A 35 17.12 3.30 -45.80
C ALA A 35 17.52 1.95 -45.20
N GLU A 36 16.57 1.05 -45.02
CA GLU A 36 16.83 -0.35 -44.61
C GLU A 36 17.98 -0.95 -45.43
N ILE A 37 18.87 -1.68 -44.76
CA ILE A 37 20.02 -2.31 -45.42
C ILE A 37 19.54 -3.44 -46.35
N ALA A 38 20.01 -3.44 -47.59
CA ALA A 38 19.64 -4.45 -48.57
C ALA A 38 20.38 -5.77 -48.31
N VAL A 39 19.82 -6.90 -48.79
CA VAL A 39 20.50 -8.20 -48.70
C VAL A 39 21.87 -8.14 -49.39
N SER A 40 22.90 -8.65 -48.71
CA SER A 40 24.32 -8.58 -49.08
C SER A 40 24.95 -7.18 -49.07
N GLU A 41 24.20 -6.12 -48.71
CA GLU A 41 24.79 -4.82 -48.42
C GLU A 41 25.53 -4.90 -47.08
N THR A 42 26.69 -4.24 -47.00
CA THR A 42 27.49 -4.13 -45.78
C THR A 42 27.58 -2.67 -45.38
N ARG A 43 27.25 -2.36 -44.13
CA ARG A 43 27.44 -1.04 -43.53
C ARG A 43 28.34 -1.14 -42.32
N ARG A 44 29.14 -0.09 -42.11
CA ARG A 44 30.01 0.00 -40.93
C ARG A 44 29.34 0.87 -39.88
N ILE A 45 29.36 0.40 -38.63
CA ILE A 45 28.97 1.16 -37.46
C ILE A 45 30.14 1.25 -36.47
N GLU A 46 30.28 2.40 -35.83
CA GLU A 46 31.20 2.59 -34.71
C GLU A 46 30.42 2.77 -33.40
N LEU A 47 30.58 1.83 -32.47
CA LEU A 47 29.99 1.90 -31.14
C LEU A 47 31.02 2.45 -30.16
N ARG A 48 30.61 3.45 -29.37
CA ARG A 48 31.47 4.08 -28.38
C ARG A 48 31.16 3.51 -27.00
N TYR A 49 32.21 3.13 -26.27
CA TYR A 49 32.10 2.85 -24.85
C TYR A 49 31.80 4.15 -24.10
N LEU A 50 30.61 4.22 -23.48
CA LEU A 50 30.16 5.29 -22.62
C LEU A 50 29.85 4.67 -21.25
N ARG A 51 30.74 4.93 -20.28
CA ARG A 51 30.52 4.59 -18.88
C ARG A 51 31.02 5.74 -18.03
N PHE A 52 30.15 6.24 -17.19
CA PHE A 52 30.42 7.26 -16.20
C PHE A 52 29.78 6.81 -14.90
N ASP A 53 30.42 5.86 -14.22
CA ASP A 53 29.90 5.33 -12.96
C ASP A 53 29.85 6.47 -11.93
N VAL A 54 28.65 6.85 -11.50
CA VAL A 54 28.44 7.78 -10.40
C VAL A 54 28.04 6.97 -9.19
N GLU A 55 28.76 7.17 -8.08
CA GLU A 55 28.43 6.56 -6.79
C GLU A 55 27.80 7.64 -5.91
N GLY A 56 26.69 7.30 -5.24
CA GLY A 56 25.95 8.20 -4.36
C GLY A 56 25.37 9.41 -5.08
N PHE A 57 24.89 9.25 -6.32
CA PHE A 57 24.14 10.31 -6.99
C PHE A 57 22.82 10.51 -6.26
N GLU A 58 22.61 11.72 -5.73
CA GLU A 58 21.37 12.08 -5.03
C GLU A 58 20.36 12.62 -6.04
N GLN A 59 19.21 11.97 -6.12
CA GLN A 59 18.05 12.47 -6.81
C GLN A 59 17.02 12.92 -5.76
N VAL A 60 16.57 14.16 -5.87
CA VAL A 60 15.48 14.71 -5.07
C VAL A 60 14.21 14.62 -5.89
N LEU A 61 13.20 13.93 -5.35
CA LEU A 61 11.87 13.78 -5.92
C LEU A 61 10.91 14.65 -5.12
N THR A 62 10.43 15.73 -5.73
CA THR A 62 9.35 16.53 -5.15
C THR A 62 8.01 15.83 -5.36
N LEU A 63 6.96 16.29 -4.65
CA LEU A 63 5.62 15.77 -4.85
C LEU A 63 5.13 15.93 -6.30
N ASP A 64 5.51 17.03 -6.96
CA ASP A 64 5.19 17.27 -8.37
C ASP A 64 5.91 16.29 -9.31
N ASP A 65 7.16 15.94 -9.01
CA ASP A 65 7.91 14.93 -9.77
C ASP A 65 7.26 13.55 -9.64
N LEU A 66 6.84 13.18 -8.43
CA LEU A 66 6.14 11.91 -8.18
C LEU A 66 4.78 11.87 -8.87
N ARG A 67 4.01 12.97 -8.84
CA ARG A 67 2.71 13.08 -9.54
C ARG A 67 2.82 12.98 -11.06
N ALA A 68 4.00 13.26 -11.62
CA ALA A 68 4.25 13.11 -13.05
C ALA A 68 4.53 11.67 -13.47
N MET A 69 4.70 10.74 -12.52
CA MET A 69 4.97 9.33 -12.80
C MET A 69 3.68 8.57 -13.16
N PRO A 70 3.80 7.45 -13.90
CA PRO A 70 2.65 6.58 -14.15
C PRO A 70 2.05 6.05 -12.84
N GLN A 71 0.72 6.06 -12.72
CA GLN A 71 0.03 5.60 -11.51
C GLN A 71 0.37 4.13 -11.17
N ALA A 72 0.50 3.27 -12.19
CA ALA A 72 0.88 1.88 -12.00
C ALA A 72 2.25 1.72 -11.31
N THR A 73 3.20 2.60 -11.60
CA THR A 73 4.51 2.63 -10.94
C THR A 73 4.37 3.07 -9.48
N LEU A 74 3.55 4.09 -9.19
CA LEU A 74 3.32 4.56 -7.82
C LEU A 74 2.57 3.52 -6.96
N ASP A 75 1.58 2.84 -7.53
CA ASP A 75 0.80 1.80 -6.85
C ASP A 75 1.61 0.52 -6.64
N GLY A 76 2.56 0.22 -7.52
CA GLY A 76 3.47 -0.93 -7.39
C GLY A 76 4.52 -0.78 -6.29
N VAL A 77 4.78 0.44 -5.80
CA VAL A 77 5.73 0.69 -4.70
C VAL A 77 5.00 0.63 -3.36
N TRP A 78 5.04 -0.53 -2.72
CA TRP A 78 4.60 -0.69 -1.33
C TRP A 78 5.55 0.04 -0.37
N LEU A 79 4.97 0.81 0.55
CA LEU A 79 5.70 1.62 1.52
C LEU A 79 5.69 0.97 2.92
N LEU A 80 4.52 0.68 3.46
CA LEU A 80 4.36 0.03 4.76
C LEU A 80 2.97 -0.59 4.95
N ASP A 81 2.82 -1.43 5.96
CA ASP A 81 1.51 -1.87 6.46
C ASP A 81 1.16 -1.00 7.68
N LEU A 82 0.31 0.02 7.48
CA LEU A 82 -0.06 0.97 8.52
C LEU A 82 -0.98 0.30 9.56
N GLU A 83 -0.47 0.07 10.76
CA GLU A 83 -1.23 -0.51 11.88
C GLU A 83 -2.34 0.43 12.34
N LEU A 84 -3.59 -0.06 12.34
CA LEU A 84 -4.78 0.77 12.49
C LEU A 84 -5.34 0.84 13.91
N THR A 85 -4.89 0.00 14.84
CA THR A 85 -5.43 0.00 16.20
C THR A 85 -5.35 1.39 16.85
N PRO A 86 -4.22 2.12 16.83
CA PRO A 86 -4.15 3.49 17.33
C PRO A 86 -5.09 4.44 16.61
N LEU A 87 -5.18 4.35 15.28
CA LEU A 87 -6.02 5.23 14.47
C LEU A 87 -7.50 5.06 14.85
N VAL A 88 -7.98 3.81 14.89
CA VAL A 88 -9.37 3.48 15.24
C VAL A 88 -9.66 3.83 16.70
N GLN A 89 -8.72 3.57 17.61
CA GLN A 89 -8.87 3.94 19.03
C GLN A 89 -8.98 5.46 19.19
N ASN A 90 -8.14 6.23 18.49
CA ASN A 90 -8.17 7.69 18.48
C ASN A 90 -9.50 8.19 17.89
N ALA A 91 -9.95 7.60 16.78
CA ALA A 91 -11.20 7.94 16.13
C ALA A 91 -12.42 7.73 17.05
N LEU A 92 -12.54 6.55 17.66
CA LEU A 92 -13.62 6.23 18.59
C LEU A 92 -13.56 7.10 19.85
N THR A 93 -12.36 7.39 20.35
CA THR A 93 -12.16 8.30 21.49
C THR A 93 -12.63 9.72 21.16
N GLN A 94 -12.29 10.22 19.98
CA GLN A 94 -12.70 11.53 19.49
C GLN A 94 -14.22 11.60 19.36
N LEU A 95 -14.86 10.62 18.71
CA LEU A 95 -16.32 10.53 18.59
C LEU A 95 -16.99 10.51 19.97
N LYS A 96 -16.50 9.67 20.89
CA LYS A 96 -17.00 9.56 22.27
C LYS A 96 -16.95 10.90 23.01
N GLN A 97 -15.91 11.69 22.79
CA GLN A 97 -15.64 12.96 23.48
C GLN A 97 -16.23 14.19 22.76
N LEU A 98 -16.88 14.03 21.61
CA LEU A 98 -17.44 15.15 20.87
C LEU A 98 -18.38 16.00 21.75
N PRO A 99 -18.23 17.34 21.73
CA PRO A 99 -19.13 18.26 22.43
C PRO A 99 -20.58 18.14 21.94
N PRO A 100 -21.59 18.31 22.82
CA PRO A 100 -23.00 18.14 22.45
C PRO A 100 -23.47 19.00 21.28
N ASP A 101 -22.94 20.22 21.15
CA ASP A 101 -23.25 21.14 20.06
C ASP A 101 -22.72 20.64 18.70
N GLN A 102 -21.58 19.94 18.69
CA GLN A 102 -21.04 19.30 17.49
C GLN A 102 -21.78 18.01 17.17
N VAL A 103 -22.10 17.20 18.18
CA VAL A 103 -22.89 15.97 18.02
C VAL A 103 -24.22 16.27 17.35
N SER A 104 -24.91 17.35 17.75
CA SER A 104 -26.20 17.74 17.16
C SER A 104 -26.17 18.05 15.66
N GLN A 105 -24.98 18.18 15.07
CA GLN A 105 -24.77 18.41 13.64
C GLN A 105 -24.51 17.11 12.86
N LEU A 106 -24.28 15.99 13.55
CA LEU A 106 -24.08 14.68 12.93
C LEU A 106 -25.42 14.08 12.47
N PRO A 107 -25.40 13.16 11.49
CA PRO A 107 -26.56 12.30 11.20
C PRO A 107 -27.05 11.56 12.45
N GLN A 108 -28.35 11.25 12.52
CA GLN A 108 -28.96 10.67 13.72
C GLN A 108 -28.27 9.36 14.17
N ALA A 109 -27.96 8.46 13.23
CA ALA A 109 -27.24 7.21 13.53
C ALA A 109 -25.87 7.47 14.19
N ALA A 110 -25.11 8.46 13.71
CA ALA A 110 -23.83 8.84 14.31
C ALA A 110 -23.99 9.47 15.72
N GLN A 111 -25.07 10.21 15.97
CA GLN A 111 -25.40 10.69 17.32
C GLN A 111 -25.72 9.52 18.26
N ASN A 112 -26.45 8.53 17.75
CA ASN A 112 -26.81 7.33 18.49
C ASN A 112 -25.58 6.49 18.81
N MET A 113 -24.66 6.31 17.83
CA MET A 113 -23.37 5.65 18.03
C MET A 113 -22.51 6.36 19.09
N ARG A 114 -22.43 7.70 19.06
CA ARG A 114 -21.74 8.47 20.10
C ARG A 114 -22.34 8.27 21.49
N THR A 115 -23.65 8.04 21.57
CA THR A 115 -24.29 7.73 22.85
C THR A 115 -24.07 6.28 23.26
N LEU A 116 -24.06 5.35 22.31
CA LEU A 116 -23.72 3.95 22.54
C LEU A 116 -22.30 3.80 23.09
N LEU A 117 -21.33 4.54 22.56
CA LEU A 117 -19.96 4.62 23.11
C LEU A 117 -19.90 5.19 24.54
N ASN A 118 -21.00 5.74 25.05
CA ASN A 118 -21.18 6.26 26.41
C ASN A 118 -22.32 5.53 27.17
N ILE A 119 -22.70 4.32 26.74
CA ILE A 119 -23.74 3.53 27.38
C ILE A 119 -23.23 2.96 28.71
N THR A 120 -24.04 3.09 29.74
CA THR A 120 -23.77 2.71 31.13
C THR A 120 -25.03 2.08 31.73
N PRO A 121 -24.94 1.33 32.83
CA PRO A 121 -26.12 0.82 33.50
C PRO A 121 -27.15 1.90 33.89
N ASP A 122 -26.73 3.13 34.19
CA ASP A 122 -27.61 4.22 34.62
C ASP A 122 -28.38 4.92 33.49
N ASN A 123 -27.90 4.81 32.24
CA ASN A 123 -28.50 5.53 31.10
C ASN A 123 -29.07 4.62 30.00
N VAL A 124 -29.10 3.30 30.22
CA VAL A 124 -29.66 2.35 29.27
C VAL A 124 -31.18 2.30 29.32
N ASP A 125 -31.82 2.10 28.17
CA ASP A 125 -33.25 1.78 28.07
C ASP A 125 -33.43 0.27 27.87
N LEU A 126 -34.16 -0.37 28.79
CA LEU A 126 -34.45 -1.81 28.72
C LEU A 126 -35.73 -2.11 27.94
N SER A 127 -36.52 -1.10 27.59
CA SER A 127 -37.80 -1.27 26.90
C SER A 127 -37.58 -1.88 25.52
N GLY A 128 -38.36 -2.92 25.17
CA GLY A 128 -38.20 -3.62 23.90
C GLY A 128 -37.05 -4.63 23.84
N THR A 129 -36.30 -4.81 24.94
CA THR A 129 -35.26 -5.86 25.06
C THR A 129 -35.77 -7.06 25.86
N SER A 130 -35.04 -8.16 25.82
CA SER A 130 -35.24 -9.32 26.70
C SER A 130 -35.17 -8.96 28.18
N LEU A 131 -34.51 -7.87 28.55
CA LEU A 131 -34.40 -7.38 29.92
C LEU A 131 -35.53 -6.43 30.36
N GLU A 132 -36.55 -6.17 29.55
CA GLU A 132 -37.64 -5.24 29.91
C GLU A 132 -38.29 -5.59 31.26
N GLU A 133 -38.50 -6.88 31.54
CA GLU A 133 -39.09 -7.36 32.79
C GLU A 133 -38.22 -7.06 34.04
N LEU A 134 -36.92 -6.81 33.86
CA LEU A 134 -36.03 -6.39 34.94
C LEU A 134 -36.45 -5.04 35.53
N ILE A 135 -37.13 -4.17 34.76
CA ILE A 135 -37.70 -2.91 35.23
C ILE A 135 -38.69 -3.17 36.37
N GLY A 136 -39.65 -4.07 36.14
CA GLY A 136 -40.67 -4.44 37.11
C GLY A 136 -40.08 -5.22 38.29
N LEU A 137 -39.17 -6.15 37.99
CA LEU A 137 -38.53 -7.00 38.99
C LEU A 137 -37.68 -6.18 39.98
N SER A 138 -36.83 -5.28 39.48
CA SER A 138 -36.00 -4.40 40.33
C SER A 138 -36.85 -3.41 41.13
N SER A 139 -37.91 -2.86 40.51
CA SER A 139 -38.85 -1.98 41.20
C SER A 139 -39.54 -2.66 42.38
N SER A 140 -39.78 -3.98 42.31
CA SER A 140 -40.42 -4.75 43.39
C SER A 140 -39.60 -4.83 44.68
N VAL A 141 -38.27 -4.72 44.57
CA VAL A 141 -37.32 -4.67 45.69
C VAL A 141 -36.86 -3.25 46.05
N GLY A 142 -37.37 -2.24 45.35
CA GLY A 142 -37.01 -0.84 45.57
C GLY A 142 -35.61 -0.48 45.09
N LEU A 143 -35.10 -1.17 44.06
CA LEU A 143 -33.80 -0.88 43.44
C LEU A 143 -33.98 -0.46 41.98
N PRO A 144 -33.13 0.45 41.45
CA PRO A 144 -33.12 0.74 40.03
C PRO A 144 -32.54 -0.44 39.23
N PRO A 145 -33.04 -0.72 38.01
CA PRO A 145 -32.47 -1.75 37.14
C PRO A 145 -30.98 -1.58 36.87
N ALA A 146 -30.51 -0.33 36.82
CA ALA A 146 -29.10 0.04 36.72
C ALA A 146 -28.22 -0.65 37.77
N LYS A 147 -28.73 -0.83 39.00
CA LYS A 147 -27.98 -1.52 40.05
C LYS A 147 -27.81 -3.01 39.72
N ALA A 148 -28.86 -3.64 39.21
CA ALA A 148 -28.82 -5.05 38.86
C ALA A 148 -27.87 -5.32 37.69
N LEU A 149 -27.90 -4.47 36.66
CA LEU A 149 -26.96 -4.52 35.54
C LEU A 149 -25.51 -4.28 36.00
N SER A 150 -25.28 -3.25 36.82
CA SER A 150 -23.96 -2.95 37.39
C SER A 150 -23.38 -4.15 38.16
N ASP A 151 -24.21 -4.84 38.94
CA ASP A 151 -23.76 -6.03 39.68
C ASP A 151 -23.42 -7.19 38.73
N ILE A 152 -24.28 -7.51 37.76
CA ILE A 152 -24.07 -8.63 36.80
C ILE A 152 -22.83 -8.44 35.95
N PHE A 153 -22.58 -7.21 35.49
CA PHE A 153 -21.45 -6.91 34.63
C PHE A 153 -20.18 -6.54 35.41
N GLU A 154 -20.21 -6.56 36.75
CA GLU A 154 -19.09 -6.15 37.63
C GLU A 154 -18.51 -4.76 37.32
N ILE A 155 -19.34 -3.85 36.81
CA ILE A 155 -18.98 -2.47 36.47
C ILE A 155 -19.73 -1.48 37.36
N GLY A 156 -19.19 -0.27 37.54
CA GLY A 156 -19.91 0.82 38.18
C GLY A 156 -21.17 1.24 37.38
N VAL A 157 -22.20 1.76 38.05
CA VAL A 157 -23.44 2.22 37.38
C VAL A 157 -23.20 3.33 36.35
N THR A 158 -22.11 4.09 36.47
CA THR A 158 -21.68 5.14 35.53
C THR A 158 -20.51 4.71 34.66
N GLU A 159 -20.04 3.48 34.79
CA GLU A 159 -18.97 2.93 33.95
C GLU A 159 -19.58 2.36 32.67
N ASN A 160 -18.81 2.42 31.60
CA ASN A 160 -19.27 1.97 30.30
C ASN A 160 -19.35 0.44 30.24
N PHE A 161 -20.37 -0.08 29.56
CA PHE A 161 -20.48 -1.53 29.32
C PHE A 161 -19.30 -2.09 28.50
N ILE A 162 -18.84 -1.33 27.50
CA ILE A 162 -17.81 -1.76 26.56
C ILE A 162 -16.64 -0.77 26.63
N SER A 163 -15.42 -1.30 26.81
CA SER A 163 -14.20 -0.50 26.84
C SER A 163 -13.84 0.03 25.45
N ILE A 164 -13.03 1.10 25.37
CA ILE A 164 -12.62 1.63 24.06
C ILE A 164 -11.70 0.64 23.34
N GLU A 165 -10.93 -0.14 24.11
CA GLU A 165 -10.03 -1.18 23.64
C GLU A 165 -10.81 -2.32 22.97
N ALA A 166 -11.86 -2.82 23.62
CA ALA A 166 -12.70 -3.89 23.06
C ALA A 166 -13.45 -3.42 21.80
N ASN A 167 -13.96 -2.17 21.81
CA ASN A 167 -14.56 -1.55 20.61
C ASN A 167 -13.55 -1.50 19.46
N THR A 168 -12.34 -1.00 19.73
CA THR A 168 -11.28 -0.87 18.71
C THR A 168 -10.94 -2.22 18.12
N GLN A 169 -10.71 -3.23 18.96
CA GLN A 169 -10.34 -4.56 18.49
C GLN A 169 -11.45 -5.18 17.63
N ALA A 170 -12.70 -5.12 18.05
CA ALA A 170 -13.82 -5.67 17.28
C ALA A 170 -14.02 -4.95 15.95
N VAL A 171 -13.89 -3.62 15.90
CA VAL A 171 -13.97 -2.85 14.64
C VAL A 171 -12.84 -3.24 13.69
N VAL A 172 -11.60 -3.30 14.19
CA VAL A 172 -10.45 -3.63 13.34
C VAL A 172 -10.54 -5.07 12.83
N GLN A 173 -10.94 -6.03 13.66
CA GLN A 173 -11.02 -7.44 13.26
C GLN A 173 -12.26 -7.74 12.42
N GLY A 174 -13.41 -7.17 12.79
CA GLY A 174 -14.70 -7.46 12.17
C GLY A 174 -14.97 -6.68 10.91
N LEU A 175 -14.67 -5.37 10.88
CA LEU A 175 -14.96 -4.48 9.75
C LEU A 175 -13.75 -4.27 8.83
N ILE A 176 -12.55 -4.09 9.38
CA ILE A 176 -11.38 -3.72 8.56
C ILE A 176 -10.68 -4.97 8.00
N ALA A 177 -10.38 -5.95 8.85
CA ALA A 177 -9.66 -7.16 8.44
C ALA A 177 -10.52 -8.12 7.59
N SER A 178 -11.84 -7.95 7.58
CA SER A 178 -12.75 -8.66 6.67
C SER A 178 -12.70 -8.15 5.24
N HIS A 179 -12.14 -6.96 5.01
CA HIS A 179 -12.08 -6.36 3.69
C HIS A 179 -11.00 -7.04 2.82
N PRO A 180 -11.29 -7.51 1.61
CA PRO A 180 -10.29 -8.19 0.76
C PRO A 180 -8.99 -7.42 0.54
N ALA A 181 -9.05 -6.10 0.38
CA ALA A 181 -7.88 -5.25 0.17
C ALA A 181 -6.97 -5.10 1.41
N THR A 182 -7.34 -5.65 2.57
CA THR A 182 -6.51 -5.69 3.78
C THR A 182 -5.92 -7.08 4.04
N GLN A 183 -6.12 -8.03 3.11
CA GLN A 183 -5.65 -9.42 3.26
C GLN A 183 -4.35 -9.67 2.52
N LEU A 184 -4.24 -9.15 1.30
CA LEU A 184 -3.08 -9.34 0.42
C LEU A 184 -2.62 -8.01 -0.16
N ARG A 185 -1.33 -7.89 -0.42
CA ARG A 185 -0.69 -6.78 -1.13
C ARG A 185 0.36 -7.29 -2.10
N ASP A 186 0.74 -6.44 -3.04
CA ASP A 186 1.88 -6.70 -3.90
C ASP A 186 3.20 -6.57 -3.12
N GLY A 187 4.24 -7.23 -3.61
CA GLY A 187 5.59 -7.24 -3.08
C GLY A 187 6.54 -8.03 -3.96
N PRO A 188 7.78 -8.30 -3.48
CA PRO A 188 8.79 -8.95 -4.30
C PRO A 188 8.38 -10.38 -4.66
N VAL A 189 8.67 -10.78 -5.89
CA VAL A 189 8.47 -12.15 -6.36
C VAL A 189 9.63 -13.03 -5.89
N ASP A 190 9.34 -14.05 -5.09
CA ASP A 190 10.32 -15.01 -4.60
C ASP A 190 9.83 -16.46 -4.67
N ALA A 191 10.64 -17.40 -4.17
CA ALA A 191 10.28 -18.82 -4.19
C ALA A 191 9.08 -19.17 -3.29
N ALA A 192 8.78 -18.36 -2.28
CA ALA A 192 7.64 -18.52 -1.38
C ALA A 192 6.39 -17.80 -1.90
N HIS A 193 6.56 -16.69 -2.64
CA HIS A 193 5.52 -15.84 -3.21
C HIS A 193 5.76 -15.68 -4.72
N PRO A 194 5.55 -16.75 -5.52
CA PRO A 194 5.85 -16.74 -6.95
C PRO A 194 4.90 -15.84 -7.76
N ASP A 195 3.79 -15.41 -7.16
CA ASP A 195 2.81 -14.47 -7.70
C ASP A 195 3.04 -13.03 -7.21
N GLY A 196 4.03 -12.79 -6.34
CA GLY A 196 4.30 -11.47 -5.76
C GLY A 196 3.26 -11.02 -4.73
N LEU A 197 2.35 -11.90 -4.29
CA LEU A 197 1.32 -11.56 -3.31
C LEU A 197 1.76 -11.92 -1.89
N TRP A 198 1.70 -10.94 -1.01
CA TRP A 198 2.10 -11.05 0.38
C TRP A 198 0.92 -10.80 1.30
N ALA A 199 0.85 -11.52 2.42
CA ALA A 199 -0.12 -11.24 3.46
C ALA A 199 0.18 -9.87 4.08
N VAL A 200 -0.85 -9.03 4.17
CA VAL A 200 -0.77 -7.76 4.92
C VAL A 200 -0.64 -8.10 6.40
N ALA A 201 0.15 -7.32 7.13
CA ALA A 201 0.24 -7.45 8.58
C ALA A 201 -1.17 -7.39 9.23
N PRO A 202 -1.45 -8.20 10.27
CA PRO A 202 -2.74 -8.15 10.94
C PRO A 202 -3.09 -6.71 11.37
N ASN A 203 -4.38 -6.36 11.32
CA ASN A 203 -4.90 -5.06 11.77
C ASN A 203 -4.32 -3.85 11.01
N SER A 204 -3.80 -4.04 9.79
CA SER A 204 -3.08 -2.99 9.06
C SER A 204 -3.65 -2.71 7.68
N LEU A 205 -3.34 -1.53 7.12
CA LEU A 205 -3.60 -1.19 5.72
C LEU A 205 -2.30 -1.18 4.92
N PRO A 206 -2.23 -1.86 3.77
CA PRO A 206 -1.09 -1.68 2.88
C PRO A 206 -1.16 -0.26 2.32
N ILE A 207 -0.09 0.52 2.51
CA ILE A 207 0.09 1.87 1.98
C ILE A 207 1.13 1.82 0.87
N THR A 208 0.81 2.41 -0.27
CA THR A 208 1.69 2.53 -1.45
C THR A 208 2.18 3.97 -1.61
N LEU A 209 3.16 4.16 -2.50
CA LEU A 209 3.59 5.50 -2.87
C LEU A 209 2.48 6.28 -3.57
N GLY A 210 1.64 5.59 -4.34
CA GLY A 210 0.42 6.14 -4.95
C GLY A 210 -0.49 6.80 -3.93
N ASP A 211 -0.74 6.13 -2.80
CA ASP A 211 -1.59 6.67 -1.73
C ASP A 211 -1.04 7.99 -1.17
N VAL A 212 0.28 8.09 -0.98
CA VAL A 212 0.91 9.31 -0.46
C VAL A 212 0.85 10.43 -1.50
N VAL A 213 1.11 10.11 -2.77
CA VAL A 213 1.18 11.06 -3.88
C VAL A 213 -0.21 11.63 -4.23
N SER A 214 -1.24 10.79 -4.18
CA SER A 214 -2.65 11.19 -4.35
C SER A 214 -3.27 11.72 -3.05
N ASN A 215 -2.49 11.89 -1.98
CA ASN A 215 -2.94 12.44 -0.71
C ASN A 215 -4.13 11.68 -0.10
N PHE A 216 -4.12 10.35 -0.27
CA PHE A 216 -5.15 9.41 0.15
C PHE A 216 -6.51 9.54 -0.56
N ASP A 217 -6.59 10.31 -1.64
CA ASP A 217 -7.84 10.51 -2.38
C ASP A 217 -8.39 9.18 -2.95
N ASP A 218 -7.53 8.22 -3.27
CA ASP A 218 -7.92 6.92 -3.86
C ASP A 218 -8.25 5.84 -2.82
N LEU A 219 -8.06 6.10 -1.51
CA LEU A 219 -8.34 5.11 -0.47
C LEU A 219 -9.80 4.66 -0.48
N ALA A 220 -10.72 5.58 -0.76
CA ALA A 220 -12.15 5.25 -0.86
C ALA A 220 -12.47 4.28 -2.01
N MET A 221 -11.68 4.31 -3.08
CA MET A 221 -11.84 3.39 -4.20
C MET A 221 -11.32 2.00 -3.83
N ARG A 222 -10.20 1.93 -3.11
CA ARG A 222 -9.55 0.66 -2.74
C ARG A 222 -10.18 -0.03 -1.53
N PHE A 223 -10.67 0.75 -0.57
CA PHE A 223 -11.22 0.29 0.72
C PHE A 223 -12.72 0.61 0.87
N GLY A 224 -13.38 0.96 -0.23
CA GLY A 224 -14.83 1.13 -0.33
C GLY A 224 -15.57 -0.20 -0.55
N PRO A 225 -16.84 -0.15 -0.99
CA PRO A 225 -17.65 -1.35 -1.14
C PRO A 225 -17.07 -2.40 -2.10
N THR A 226 -17.14 -3.68 -1.71
CA THR A 226 -16.66 -4.78 -2.54
C THR A 226 -17.37 -6.10 -2.25
N MET A 227 -17.43 -7.00 -3.23
CA MET A 227 -18.07 -8.31 -3.08
C MET A 227 -17.15 -9.32 -2.39
N THR A 228 -17.68 -10.04 -1.42
CA THR A 228 -17.00 -11.11 -0.67
C THR A 228 -17.84 -12.39 -0.65
N GLU A 229 -17.35 -13.43 0.05
CA GLU A 229 -18.11 -14.67 0.23
C GLU A 229 -19.34 -14.52 1.14
N PHE A 230 -19.37 -13.52 2.03
CA PHE A 230 -20.48 -13.26 2.94
C PHE A 230 -21.49 -12.23 2.40
N GLY A 231 -21.21 -11.62 1.24
CA GLY A 231 -22.05 -10.57 0.65
C GLY A 231 -21.24 -9.35 0.20
N GLU A 232 -21.92 -8.24 -0.03
CA GLU A 232 -21.28 -6.94 -0.30
C GLU A 232 -20.76 -6.37 1.03
N HIS A 233 -19.44 -6.30 1.15
CA HIS A 233 -18.79 -5.57 2.23
C HIS A 233 -18.94 -4.07 1.96
N PRO A 234 -19.33 -3.25 2.94
CA PRO A 234 -19.59 -1.82 2.72
C PRO A 234 -18.33 -0.96 2.50
N GLY A 235 -17.14 -1.56 2.47
CA GLY A 235 -15.90 -0.86 2.76
C GLY A 235 -15.83 -0.32 4.20
N PHE A 236 -14.80 0.45 4.49
CA PHE A 236 -14.65 1.14 5.78
C PHE A 236 -14.06 2.56 5.63
N ILE A 237 -13.69 2.96 4.41
CA ILE A 237 -13.30 4.33 4.05
C ILE A 237 -14.22 4.78 2.93
N GLU A 238 -15.11 5.73 3.20
CA GLU A 238 -15.94 6.37 2.16
C GLU A 238 -15.24 7.60 1.55
N GLN A 239 -14.46 8.29 2.37
CA GLN A 239 -13.63 9.41 1.95
C GLN A 239 -12.42 9.50 2.88
N ALA A 240 -11.24 9.71 2.31
CA ALA A 240 -10.06 10.10 3.07
C ALA A 240 -9.37 11.25 2.33
N THR A 241 -8.83 12.21 3.07
CA THR A 241 -7.95 13.23 2.50
C THR A 241 -6.86 13.59 3.49
N GLY A 242 -5.70 13.98 2.95
CA GLY A 242 -4.70 14.71 3.70
C GLY A 242 -3.91 13.85 4.68
N LEU A 243 -2.84 13.20 4.25
CA LEU A 243 -1.76 12.94 5.19
C LEU A 243 -1.22 14.31 5.61
N SER A 244 -1.00 14.53 6.89
CA SER A 244 -0.46 15.81 7.39
C SER A 244 1.00 15.97 6.93
N VAL A 245 1.17 16.36 5.67
CA VAL A 245 2.44 16.65 5.01
C VAL A 245 2.43 18.14 4.72
N ILE A 246 3.55 18.79 4.94
CA ILE A 246 3.74 20.15 4.45
C ILE A 246 4.03 20.00 2.95
N GLU A 247 2.99 20.03 2.10
CA GLU A 247 3.09 19.72 0.66
C GLU A 247 4.23 20.47 -0.03
N GLU A 248 4.43 21.76 0.30
CA GLU A 248 5.50 22.60 -0.27
C GLU A 248 6.92 22.20 0.19
N GLU A 249 7.04 21.42 1.27
CA GLU A 249 8.31 20.96 1.85
C GLU A 249 8.53 19.45 1.65
N PHE A 250 7.59 18.73 1.03
CA PHE A 250 7.75 17.29 0.79
C PHE A 250 8.82 17.03 -0.26
N ALA A 251 9.83 16.25 0.13
CA ALA A 251 10.86 15.78 -0.78
C ALA A 251 11.33 14.38 -0.35
N MET A 252 11.43 13.49 -1.32
CA MET A 252 12.07 12.19 -1.16
C MET A 252 13.43 12.24 -1.84
N THR A 253 14.51 12.10 -1.07
CA THR A 253 15.87 12.03 -1.62
C THR A 253 16.33 10.58 -1.63
N VAL A 254 16.73 10.09 -2.81
CA VAL A 254 17.25 8.74 -2.99
C VAL A 254 18.64 8.79 -3.59
N LYS A 255 19.57 8.01 -3.04
CA LYS A 255 20.92 7.81 -3.58
C LYS A 255 20.92 6.63 -4.52
N VAL A 256 21.58 6.80 -5.66
CA VAL A 256 21.77 5.74 -6.66
C VAL A 256 23.23 5.66 -7.11
N ASN A 257 23.67 4.43 -7.33
CA ASN A 257 24.93 4.05 -7.94
C ASN A 257 24.64 3.57 -9.36
N LEU A 258 24.71 4.47 -10.34
CA LEU A 258 24.36 4.13 -11.72
C LEU A 258 25.30 4.79 -12.72
N ASN A 259 25.26 4.26 -13.95
CA ASN A 259 25.83 4.93 -15.11
C ASN A 259 24.73 5.76 -15.79
N PRO A 260 24.74 7.10 -15.71
CA PRO A 260 23.69 7.95 -16.25
C PRO A 260 23.78 8.12 -17.78
N LEU A 261 24.80 7.54 -18.42
CA LEU A 261 24.98 7.59 -19.87
C LEU A 261 24.46 6.31 -20.50
N PRO A 262 23.64 6.38 -21.57
CA PRO A 262 23.12 5.18 -22.20
C PRO A 262 24.24 4.47 -22.97
N TYR A 263 24.22 3.13 -22.94
CA TYR A 263 25.12 2.30 -23.72
C TYR A 263 24.85 2.50 -25.22
N LYS A 264 25.90 2.44 -26.05
CA LYS A 264 25.73 2.58 -27.50
C LYS A 264 25.54 1.23 -28.16
N GLY A 265 24.47 1.13 -28.92
CA GLY A 265 24.06 -0.08 -29.63
C GLY A 265 23.80 0.17 -31.11
N ALA A 266 23.38 -0.89 -31.78
CA ALA A 266 23.06 -0.90 -33.20
C ALA A 266 21.61 -1.33 -33.41
N ASP A 267 20.87 -0.59 -34.21
CA ASP A 267 19.64 -1.07 -34.86
C ASP A 267 20.06 -1.75 -36.17
N LEU A 268 19.81 -3.05 -36.30
CA LEU A 268 20.21 -3.85 -37.45
C LEU A 268 19.38 -3.55 -38.70
N THR A 269 18.18 -2.96 -38.57
CA THR A 269 17.30 -2.65 -39.70
C THR A 269 18.00 -1.76 -40.71
N ASP A 270 18.69 -0.74 -40.25
CA ASP A 270 19.41 0.23 -41.08
C ASP A 270 20.90 0.39 -40.71
N VAL A 271 21.37 -0.32 -39.68
CA VAL A 271 22.73 -0.24 -39.13
C VAL A 271 23.01 1.16 -38.57
N SER A 272 21.99 1.79 -38.00
CA SER A 272 22.11 3.07 -37.31
C SER A 272 22.53 2.90 -35.85
N GLY A 273 23.07 3.98 -35.28
CA GLY A 273 23.44 4.04 -33.87
C GLY A 273 22.22 4.24 -32.99
N ALA A 274 21.99 3.30 -32.10
CA ALA A 274 20.98 3.38 -31.06
C ALA A 274 21.65 3.51 -29.68
N SER A 275 20.86 3.75 -28.63
CA SER A 275 21.36 3.72 -27.27
C SER A 275 20.36 3.13 -26.30
N VAL A 276 20.87 2.32 -25.37
CA VAL A 276 20.11 1.52 -24.41
C VAL A 276 20.44 1.97 -23.00
N ASN A 277 19.42 2.22 -22.20
CA ASN A 277 19.56 2.30 -20.75
C ASN A 277 19.09 0.97 -20.15
N SER A 278 19.99 0.23 -19.50
CA SER A 278 19.70 -1.10 -18.95
C SER A 278 19.86 -1.05 -17.43
N ILE A 279 18.87 -0.46 -16.76
CA ILE A 279 18.83 -0.38 -15.29
C ILE A 279 18.38 -1.71 -14.69
N ALA A 280 17.40 -2.37 -15.32
CA ALA A 280 16.89 -3.69 -14.95
C ALA A 280 18.00 -4.68 -14.61
N SER A 281 19.05 -4.74 -15.44
CA SER A 281 20.19 -5.66 -15.26
C SER A 281 21.10 -5.34 -14.08
N GLN A 282 20.96 -4.15 -13.49
CA GLN A 282 21.84 -3.64 -12.42
C GLN A 282 21.08 -3.35 -11.13
N ILE A 283 19.75 -3.50 -11.13
CA ILE A 283 18.84 -2.99 -10.11
C ILE A 283 19.22 -3.43 -8.69
N GLU A 284 19.69 -4.67 -8.53
CA GLU A 284 20.17 -5.23 -7.24
C GLU A 284 21.34 -4.44 -6.62
N SER A 285 22.06 -3.65 -7.41
CA SER A 285 23.24 -2.89 -6.99
C SER A 285 23.10 -1.37 -7.18
N VAL A 286 21.98 -0.91 -7.75
CA VAL A 286 21.74 0.52 -8.01
C VAL A 286 21.57 1.26 -6.70
N PHE A 287 20.80 0.73 -5.75
CA PHE A 287 20.58 1.42 -4.47
C PHE A 287 21.64 0.98 -3.45
N PRO A 288 22.41 1.91 -2.85
CA PRO A 288 23.37 1.59 -1.81
C PRO A 288 22.67 1.37 -0.47
N VAL A 289 21.83 0.33 -0.36
CA VAL A 289 20.96 0.10 0.80
C VAL A 289 21.71 -0.06 2.14
N ASP A 290 23.00 -0.37 2.09
CA ASP A 290 23.89 -0.43 3.26
C ASP A 290 24.26 0.97 3.82
N ASP A 291 24.09 2.04 3.04
CA ASP A 291 24.26 3.43 3.50
C ASP A 291 22.98 3.88 4.22
N PRO A 292 22.96 4.14 5.54
CA PRO A 292 21.73 4.54 6.24
C PRO A 292 21.08 5.83 5.68
N ASP A 293 21.85 6.66 4.97
CA ASP A 293 21.38 7.89 4.34
C ASP A 293 21.02 7.68 2.86
N TRP A 294 20.88 6.43 2.38
CA TRP A 294 20.53 6.12 0.99
C TRP A 294 19.14 6.64 0.61
N MET A 295 18.25 6.77 1.59
CA MET A 295 16.92 7.34 1.41
C MET A 295 16.56 8.26 2.59
N GLN A 296 16.03 9.44 2.24
CA GLN A 296 15.52 10.44 3.17
C GLN A 296 14.16 10.94 2.71
N VAL A 297 13.28 11.26 3.65
CA VAL A 297 11.98 11.87 3.39
C VAL A 297 11.86 13.11 4.28
N GLU A 298 11.59 14.25 3.66
CA GLU A 298 11.38 15.54 4.30
C GLU A 298 9.92 16.00 4.15
N GLY A 299 9.49 16.99 4.94
CA GLY A 299 8.14 17.55 4.86
C GLY A 299 7.05 16.79 5.63
N LEU A 300 7.38 15.68 6.30
CA LEU A 300 6.45 15.00 7.21
C LEU A 300 6.38 15.73 8.57
N VAL A 301 5.16 15.97 9.07
CA VAL A 301 5.00 16.49 10.44
C VAL A 301 5.37 15.40 11.46
N ALA A 302 5.96 15.78 12.59
CA ALA A 302 6.48 14.83 13.58
C ALA A 302 5.44 13.80 14.08
N SER A 303 4.17 14.19 14.13
CA SER A 303 3.04 13.34 14.51
C SER A 303 1.97 13.43 13.43
N PRO A 304 2.06 12.61 12.37
CA PRO A 304 1.14 12.67 11.25
C PRO A 304 -0.29 12.29 11.64
N SER A 305 -1.24 12.90 10.95
CA SER A 305 -2.68 12.63 11.04
C SER A 305 -3.30 12.52 9.65
N ILE A 306 -4.46 11.88 9.59
CA ILE A 306 -5.37 11.94 8.44
C ILE A 306 -6.30 13.12 8.66
N SER A 307 -6.32 14.06 7.72
CA SER A 307 -7.01 15.35 7.86
C SER A 307 -8.52 15.18 7.85
N SER A 308 -9.04 14.26 7.05
CA SER A 308 -10.45 13.88 7.04
C SER A 308 -10.57 12.40 6.71
N MET A 309 -11.36 11.66 7.50
CA MET A 309 -11.68 10.26 7.23
C MET A 309 -13.16 10.01 7.56
N THR A 310 -13.91 9.50 6.58
CA THR A 310 -15.28 9.04 6.78
C THR A 310 -15.30 7.53 6.94
N VAL A 311 -15.71 7.09 8.13
CA VAL A 311 -15.87 5.67 8.46
C VAL A 311 -17.33 5.28 8.33
N VAL A 312 -17.57 4.09 7.78
CA VAL A 312 -18.91 3.53 7.58
C VAL A 312 -19.02 2.18 8.29
N MET A 313 -20.15 1.94 8.92
CA MET A 313 -20.56 0.64 9.46
C MET A 313 -22.05 0.48 9.18
N VAL A 314 -22.43 -0.67 8.64
CA VAL A 314 -23.82 -0.94 8.23
C VAL A 314 -24.54 -1.75 9.29
N GLU A 315 -25.81 -1.45 9.46
CA GLU A 315 -26.74 -2.18 10.32
C GLU A 315 -27.40 -3.33 9.52
N ASN A 316 -27.84 -4.38 10.23
CA ASN A 316 -28.74 -5.35 9.65
C ASN A 316 -30.18 -4.80 9.55
N ASP A 317 -30.86 -5.03 8.42
CA ASP A 317 -32.27 -4.64 8.21
C ASP A 317 -33.28 -5.30 9.20
N GLN A 318 -32.82 -6.21 10.06
CA GLN A 318 -33.63 -6.94 11.02
C GLN A 318 -33.08 -6.82 12.43
N PHE A 319 -34.01 -6.66 13.38
CA PHE A 319 -33.70 -6.83 14.79
C PHE A 319 -33.19 -8.25 15.08
N ILE A 320 -31.98 -8.33 15.60
CA ILE A 320 -31.27 -9.55 15.98
C ILE A 320 -31.58 -9.85 17.45
N ALA A 321 -32.51 -10.77 17.67
CA ALA A 321 -32.92 -11.20 18.99
C ALA A 321 -31.86 -12.07 19.69
N SER A 322 -31.88 -12.07 21.03
CA SER A 322 -31.00 -12.90 21.86
C SER A 322 -31.08 -14.39 21.53
N GLY A 323 -29.95 -15.08 21.72
CA GLY A 323 -29.92 -16.54 21.79
C GLY A 323 -30.79 -17.06 22.94
N THR A 324 -31.28 -18.29 22.79
CA THR A 324 -32.16 -18.98 23.76
C THR A 324 -31.53 -20.25 24.34
N SER A 325 -30.32 -20.58 23.89
CA SER A 325 -29.59 -21.78 24.29
C SER A 325 -28.12 -21.44 24.48
N GLN A 326 -27.58 -21.85 25.62
CA GLN A 326 -26.15 -21.78 25.91
C GLN A 326 -25.34 -22.65 24.94
N ASP A 327 -25.90 -23.76 24.48
CA ASP A 327 -25.25 -24.63 23.49
C ASP A 327 -25.56 -24.21 22.04
N PRO A 328 -24.59 -24.35 21.11
CA PRO A 328 -23.23 -24.84 21.35
C PRO A 328 -22.31 -23.76 21.97
N LEU A 329 -21.47 -24.16 22.93
CA LEU A 329 -20.40 -23.30 23.44
C LEU A 329 -19.38 -22.93 22.33
N PRO A 330 -18.75 -21.73 22.37
CA PRO A 330 -18.89 -20.73 23.43
C PRO A 330 -20.00 -19.69 23.18
N THR A 331 -20.63 -19.68 22.01
CA THR A 331 -21.48 -18.57 21.55
C THR A 331 -22.99 -18.83 21.64
N GLY A 332 -23.38 -20.06 21.95
CA GLY A 332 -24.76 -20.52 21.91
C GLY A 332 -25.37 -20.52 20.51
N ASN A 333 -26.70 -20.43 20.50
CA ASN A 333 -27.49 -20.30 19.28
C ASN A 333 -27.82 -18.84 18.92
N SER A 334 -27.04 -17.87 19.42
CA SER A 334 -27.26 -16.46 19.10
C SER A 334 -27.13 -16.22 17.58
N PRO A 335 -28.13 -15.58 16.94
CA PRO A 335 -28.13 -15.35 15.50
C PRO A 335 -27.03 -14.39 15.05
N ALA A 336 -26.54 -13.50 15.93
CA ALA A 336 -25.46 -12.57 15.65
C ALA A 336 -24.21 -13.27 15.08
N TRP A 337 -23.93 -14.50 15.52
CA TRP A 337 -22.74 -15.24 15.10
C TRP A 337 -22.80 -15.79 13.67
N SER A 338 -23.96 -15.69 13.02
CA SER A 338 -24.16 -16.08 11.62
C SER A 338 -24.13 -14.91 10.64
N LEU A 339 -24.08 -13.68 11.17
CA LEU A 339 -24.02 -12.46 10.37
C LEU A 339 -22.61 -12.24 9.79
N PRO A 340 -22.49 -11.52 8.66
CA PRO A 340 -21.21 -11.03 8.16
C PRO A 340 -20.42 -10.30 9.25
N PRO A 341 -19.08 -10.46 9.28
CA PRO A 341 -18.23 -9.94 10.36
C PRO A 341 -18.25 -8.40 10.51
N TRP A 342 -18.61 -7.69 9.44
CA TRP A 342 -18.62 -6.23 9.39
C TRP A 342 -19.96 -5.59 9.77
N GLU A 343 -21.04 -6.38 9.93
CA GLU A 343 -22.34 -5.85 10.35
C GLU A 343 -22.27 -5.37 11.80
N PHE A 344 -22.93 -4.24 12.09
CA PHE A 344 -22.93 -3.61 13.41
C PHE A 344 -23.25 -4.61 14.54
N GLU A 345 -24.28 -5.43 14.37
CA GLU A 345 -24.72 -6.40 15.37
C GLU A 345 -23.65 -7.46 15.65
N ARG A 346 -22.94 -7.89 14.61
CA ARG A 346 -21.83 -8.83 14.75
C ARG A 346 -20.66 -8.21 15.49
N VAL A 347 -20.30 -6.97 15.15
CA VAL A 347 -19.23 -6.22 15.82
C VAL A 347 -19.60 -5.95 17.29
N VAL A 348 -20.86 -5.66 17.61
CA VAL A 348 -21.36 -5.48 18.99
C VAL A 348 -21.28 -6.76 19.82
N ALA A 349 -21.65 -7.90 19.23
CA ALA A 349 -21.51 -9.18 19.91
C ALA A 349 -20.04 -9.48 20.23
N GLU A 350 -19.12 -9.20 19.30
CA GLU A 350 -17.68 -9.41 19.48
C GLU A 350 -17.07 -8.47 20.53
N MET A 351 -17.34 -7.16 20.47
CA MET A 351 -16.82 -6.21 21.47
C MET A 351 -17.33 -6.53 22.89
N THR A 352 -18.56 -7.04 23.01
CA THR A 352 -19.11 -7.42 24.31
C THR A 352 -18.50 -8.72 24.79
N MET A 353 -18.31 -9.71 23.92
CA MET A 353 -17.60 -10.95 24.28
C MET A 353 -16.19 -10.66 24.79
N LEU A 354 -15.47 -9.73 24.15
CA LEU A 354 -14.14 -9.27 24.61
C LEU A 354 -14.21 -8.57 25.97
N SER A 355 -15.20 -7.70 26.18
CA SER A 355 -15.37 -6.99 27.45
C SER A 355 -15.83 -7.91 28.59
N ALA A 356 -16.63 -8.93 28.27
CA ALA A 356 -17.16 -9.88 29.24
C ALA A 356 -16.11 -10.85 29.77
N ALA A 357 -14.98 -11.02 29.07
CA ALA A 357 -13.90 -11.93 29.47
C ALA A 357 -13.34 -11.65 30.88
N ASP A 358 -13.47 -10.42 31.37
CA ASP A 358 -13.03 -10.01 32.71
C ASP A 358 -14.10 -10.18 33.79
N ILE A 359 -15.34 -10.54 33.43
CA ILE A 359 -16.44 -10.73 34.37
C ILE A 359 -16.31 -12.12 35.02
N SER A 360 -16.28 -12.14 36.35
CA SER A 360 -16.19 -13.37 37.12
C SER A 360 -17.53 -14.08 37.25
N ASN A 361 -17.53 -15.42 37.34
CA ASN A 361 -18.72 -16.19 37.67
C ASN A 361 -19.21 -15.84 39.08
N HIS A 362 -20.43 -15.31 39.16
CA HIS A 362 -21.02 -14.90 40.43
C HIS A 362 -22.56 -14.86 40.36
N CYS A 363 -23.17 -14.78 41.54
CA CYS A 363 -24.60 -14.53 41.71
C CYS A 363 -24.81 -13.40 42.71
N THR A 364 -25.68 -12.46 42.36
CA THR A 364 -26.13 -11.38 43.24
C THR A 364 -27.58 -11.63 43.66
N ASN A 365 -27.82 -11.68 44.97
CA ASN A 365 -29.15 -11.88 45.54
C ASN A 365 -29.77 -10.53 45.94
N TYR A 366 -30.98 -10.27 45.50
CA TYR A 366 -31.73 -9.05 45.83
C TYR A 366 -32.83 -9.38 46.82
N GLU A 367 -32.76 -8.78 48.00
CA GLU A 367 -33.70 -9.02 49.10
C GLU A 367 -34.73 -7.89 49.23
N LEU A 368 -35.95 -8.26 49.60
CA LEU A 368 -36.94 -7.32 50.10
C LEU A 368 -36.49 -6.76 51.46
N GLY A 369 -37.02 -5.61 51.86
CA GLY A 369 -36.78 -5.04 53.20
C GLY A 369 -37.18 -5.95 54.38
N THR A 370 -37.81 -7.09 54.11
CA THR A 370 -38.12 -8.16 55.08
C THR A 370 -36.99 -9.19 55.26
N GLY A 371 -35.91 -9.11 54.48
CA GLY A 371 -34.82 -10.10 54.44
C GLY A 371 -35.14 -11.37 53.66
N VAL A 372 -36.21 -11.35 52.84
CA VAL A 372 -36.56 -12.44 51.94
C VAL A 372 -35.98 -12.13 50.56
N GLN A 373 -35.25 -13.08 49.98
CA GLN A 373 -34.77 -12.97 48.59
C GLN A 373 -35.96 -12.85 47.64
N ALA A 374 -35.97 -11.80 46.83
CA ALA A 374 -36.95 -11.60 45.77
C ALA A 374 -36.50 -12.28 44.48
N PHE A 375 -35.25 -12.04 44.08
CA PHE A 375 -34.65 -12.68 42.91
C PHE A 375 -33.11 -12.75 43.05
N SER A 376 -32.50 -13.59 42.22
CA SER A 376 -31.06 -13.60 41.96
C SER A 376 -30.79 -13.29 40.51
N ALA A 377 -29.66 -12.66 40.25
CA ALA A 377 -29.06 -12.56 38.93
C ALA A 377 -27.69 -13.24 38.97
N CYS A 378 -27.45 -14.17 38.08
CA CYS A 378 -26.23 -14.96 38.00
C CYS A 378 -25.60 -14.81 36.63
N ILE A 379 -24.27 -14.81 36.57
CA ILE A 379 -23.49 -14.98 35.35
C ILE A 379 -22.49 -16.12 35.57
N ASP A 380 -22.40 -17.06 34.63
CA ASP A 380 -21.51 -18.22 34.74
C ASP A 380 -20.16 -18.00 34.03
N ASP A 381 -19.28 -19.02 34.08
CA ASP A 381 -17.94 -18.96 33.48
C ASP A 381 -17.96 -18.90 31.94
N ASN A 382 -19.12 -19.14 31.30
CA ASN A 382 -19.31 -18.95 29.85
C ASN A 382 -19.96 -17.59 29.55
N HIS A 383 -20.19 -16.75 30.56
CA HIS A 383 -20.89 -15.47 30.47
C HIS A 383 -22.39 -15.60 30.12
N TRP A 384 -23.00 -16.73 30.50
CA TRP A 384 -24.44 -16.93 30.44
C TRP A 384 -25.12 -16.26 31.63
N VAL A 385 -26.07 -15.37 31.36
CA VAL A 385 -26.80 -14.59 32.36
C VAL A 385 -28.16 -15.23 32.61
N GLU A 386 -28.49 -15.43 33.88
CA GLU A 386 -29.77 -16.00 34.32
C GLU A 386 -30.36 -15.21 35.48
N PHE A 387 -31.68 -15.01 35.44
CA PHE A 387 -32.45 -14.40 36.52
C PHE A 387 -33.44 -15.41 37.10
N GLU A 388 -33.41 -15.62 38.41
CA GLU A 388 -34.34 -16.52 39.10
C GLU A 388 -35.16 -15.76 40.14
N THR A 389 -36.49 -15.93 40.15
CA THR A 389 -37.36 -15.29 41.16
C THR A 389 -37.83 -16.27 42.23
N PHE A 390 -37.94 -15.79 43.47
CA PHE A 390 -38.43 -16.61 44.58
C PHE A 390 -39.91 -16.97 44.39
N ASN A 391 -40.23 -18.27 44.40
CA ASN A 391 -41.57 -18.81 44.15
C ASN A 391 -42.21 -18.40 42.80
N ASN A 392 -41.40 -18.11 41.76
CA ASN A 392 -41.88 -17.64 40.45
C ASN A 392 -42.75 -16.37 40.56
N VAL A 393 -42.38 -15.45 41.46
CA VAL A 393 -43.05 -14.15 41.58
C VAL A 393 -42.50 -13.22 40.48
N GLY A 394 -43.39 -12.73 39.62
CA GLY A 394 -43.01 -11.96 38.44
C GLY A 394 -42.53 -12.84 37.28
N ASN A 395 -42.11 -12.21 36.19
CA ASN A 395 -41.47 -12.89 35.07
C ASN A 395 -39.99 -12.47 35.08
N PRO A 396 -39.04 -13.37 35.42
CA PRO A 396 -37.64 -13.04 35.21
C PRO A 396 -37.37 -12.87 33.70
N PRO A 397 -36.40 -12.01 33.32
CA PRO A 397 -35.86 -12.03 31.96
C PRO A 397 -35.43 -13.46 31.56
N PRO A 398 -35.61 -13.84 30.29
CA PRO A 398 -35.12 -15.12 29.81
C PRO A 398 -33.58 -15.16 29.92
N PRO A 399 -32.99 -16.33 30.19
CA PRO A 399 -31.54 -16.45 30.22
C PRO A 399 -30.95 -16.23 28.82
N SER A 400 -29.82 -15.54 28.74
CA SER A 400 -29.13 -15.18 27.51
C SER A 400 -27.65 -14.91 27.78
N TYR A 401 -26.82 -14.85 26.74
CA TYR A 401 -25.43 -14.46 26.93
C TYR A 401 -25.27 -12.96 27.17
N ALA A 402 -24.20 -12.57 27.86
CA ALA A 402 -23.86 -11.17 28.10
C ALA A 402 -23.77 -10.33 26.79
N TRP A 403 -23.23 -10.91 25.72
CA TRP A 403 -23.20 -10.25 24.40
C TRP A 403 -24.57 -10.09 23.75
N ASP A 404 -25.50 -11.02 23.97
CA ASP A 404 -26.87 -10.91 23.45
C ASP A 404 -27.63 -9.80 24.18
N VAL A 405 -27.44 -9.71 25.51
CA VAL A 405 -27.99 -8.62 26.31
C VAL A 405 -27.53 -7.27 25.79
N VAL A 406 -26.21 -7.06 25.65
CA VAL A 406 -25.67 -5.77 25.20
C VAL A 406 -26.03 -5.49 23.74
N LEU A 407 -26.11 -6.52 22.89
CA LEU A 407 -26.55 -6.39 21.51
C LEU A 407 -27.97 -5.84 21.38
N GLU A 408 -28.94 -6.36 22.13
CA GLU A 408 -30.30 -5.82 22.10
C GLU A 408 -30.35 -4.37 22.62
N LEU A 409 -29.57 -4.05 23.67
CA LEU A 409 -29.46 -2.68 24.19
C LEU A 409 -28.84 -1.74 23.15
N ALA A 410 -27.86 -2.22 22.39
CA ALA A 410 -27.20 -1.47 21.34
C ALA A 410 -28.13 -1.18 20.16
N GLN A 411 -28.90 -2.17 19.69
CA GLN A 411 -29.89 -2.01 18.62
C GLN A 411 -30.97 -0.99 19.03
N VAL A 412 -31.58 -1.16 20.21
CA VAL A 412 -32.57 -0.19 20.73
C VAL A 412 -31.99 1.22 20.76
N ARG A 413 -30.73 1.36 21.19
CA ARG A 413 -30.06 2.66 21.27
C ARG A 413 -29.69 3.24 19.91
N LEU A 414 -29.31 2.40 18.95
CA LEU A 414 -28.95 2.81 17.60
C LEU A 414 -30.17 3.43 16.88
N HIS A 415 -31.39 3.11 17.34
CA HIS A 415 -32.66 3.53 16.75
C HIS A 415 -33.32 4.75 17.41
N ASP A 416 -32.65 5.32 18.41
CA ASP A 416 -33.05 6.58 19.04
C ASP A 416 -33.40 7.65 17.99
N GLY A 417 -34.42 8.47 18.29
CA GLY A 417 -34.89 9.50 17.36
C GLY A 417 -35.90 8.99 16.33
N GLY A 418 -36.27 7.70 16.38
CA GLY A 418 -37.32 7.10 15.57
C GLY A 418 -36.85 6.58 14.21
N LEU A 419 -35.58 6.18 14.11
CA LEU A 419 -35.08 5.40 12.98
C LEU A 419 -35.76 4.02 12.99
N GLN A 420 -35.96 3.43 11.81
CA GLN A 420 -36.47 2.07 11.69
C GLN A 420 -35.29 1.10 11.52
N GLU A 421 -35.53 -0.20 11.72
CA GLU A 421 -34.57 -1.27 11.37
C GLU A 421 -34.15 -1.16 9.91
N GLY A 422 -32.84 -1.10 9.70
CA GLY A 422 -32.19 -0.89 8.39
C GLY A 422 -32.01 0.58 8.01
N ASP A 423 -32.52 1.54 8.79
CA ASP A 423 -32.32 2.97 8.54
C ASP A 423 -31.11 3.55 9.32
N ALA A 424 -30.46 2.76 10.20
CA ALA A 424 -29.46 3.26 11.14
C ALA A 424 -28.00 2.98 10.76
N ASP A 425 -27.69 2.93 9.46
CA ASP A 425 -26.31 2.91 8.97
C ASP A 425 -25.47 4.05 9.56
N ILE A 426 -24.32 3.70 10.11
CA ILE A 426 -23.43 4.61 10.79
C ILE A 426 -22.42 5.13 9.76
N ALA A 427 -22.49 6.43 9.48
CA ALA A 427 -21.46 7.14 8.73
C ALA A 427 -21.10 8.44 9.46
N PHE A 428 -19.81 8.65 9.70
CA PHE A 428 -19.32 9.90 10.28
C PHE A 428 -17.92 10.24 9.80
N THR A 429 -17.70 11.54 9.59
CA THR A 429 -16.40 12.09 9.23
C THR A 429 -15.70 12.60 10.47
N LEU A 430 -14.48 12.15 10.68
CA LEU A 430 -13.57 12.72 11.66
C LEU A 430 -12.50 13.56 10.97
N SER A 431 -12.05 14.59 11.67
CA SER A 431 -10.97 15.46 11.21
C SER A 431 -9.75 15.32 12.11
N ASP A 432 -8.58 15.42 11.50
CA ASP A 432 -7.26 15.41 12.14
C ASP A 432 -7.03 14.18 13.05
N VAL A 433 -7.36 12.98 12.54
CA VAL A 433 -7.20 11.73 13.29
C VAL A 433 -5.72 11.34 13.33
N PRO A 434 -5.06 11.31 14.50
CA PRO A 434 -3.64 10.97 14.59
C PRO A 434 -3.38 9.51 14.20
N LEU A 435 -2.34 9.27 13.39
CA LEU A 435 -1.94 7.91 12.99
C LEU A 435 -1.45 7.07 14.17
N GLY A 436 -0.98 7.71 15.25
CA GLY A 436 -0.43 7.02 16.42
C GLY A 436 1.00 6.51 16.24
N VAL A 437 1.63 6.77 15.09
CA VAL A 437 3.03 6.47 14.78
C VAL A 437 3.79 7.77 14.48
N ALA A 438 5.08 7.84 14.83
CA ALA A 438 5.88 9.03 14.54
C ALA A 438 6.38 9.02 13.09
N ALA A 439 6.60 10.20 12.51
CA ALA A 439 7.13 10.30 11.14
C ALA A 439 8.49 9.62 10.97
N ALA A 440 9.35 9.65 11.99
CA ALA A 440 10.64 8.98 11.94
C ALA A 440 10.51 7.46 11.83
N ASP A 441 9.53 6.88 12.52
CA ASP A 441 9.26 5.43 12.47
C ASP A 441 8.69 5.03 11.11
N ILE A 442 7.79 5.84 10.53
CA ILE A 442 7.28 5.65 9.17
C ILE A 442 8.44 5.66 8.16
N VAL A 443 9.33 6.64 8.23
CA VAL A 443 10.45 6.75 7.27
C VAL A 443 11.41 5.57 7.40
N GLU A 444 11.68 5.09 8.62
CA GLU A 444 12.52 3.93 8.86
C GLU A 444 11.90 2.65 8.28
N GLU A 445 10.58 2.48 8.46
CA GLU A 445 9.85 1.33 7.92
C GLU A 445 9.83 1.36 6.39
N ILE A 446 9.53 2.50 5.78
CA ILE A 446 9.60 2.69 4.34
C ILE A 446 10.99 2.34 3.81
N ARG A 447 12.06 2.86 4.44
CA ARG A 447 13.43 2.56 4.03
C ARG A 447 13.71 1.06 4.11
N THR A 448 13.26 0.40 5.17
CA THR A 448 13.44 -1.05 5.36
C THR A 448 12.74 -1.85 4.26
N ASN A 449 11.50 -1.49 3.95
CA ASN A 449 10.68 -2.17 2.96
C ASN A 449 11.22 -1.97 1.53
N MET A 450 11.60 -0.75 1.18
CA MET A 450 12.19 -0.44 -0.12
C MET A 450 13.58 -1.06 -0.29
N ALA A 451 14.36 -1.22 0.79
CA ALA A 451 15.63 -1.94 0.74
C ALA A 451 15.44 -3.45 0.52
N ALA A 452 14.31 -4.01 0.95
CA ALA A 452 13.98 -5.43 0.76
C ALA A 452 13.46 -5.73 -0.67
N ASP A 453 12.94 -4.71 -1.36
CA ASP A 453 12.44 -4.81 -2.74
C ASP A 453 12.98 -3.68 -3.63
N PRO A 454 14.27 -3.72 -4.01
CA PRO A 454 14.84 -2.73 -4.92
C PRO A 454 14.23 -2.80 -6.33
N VAL A 455 13.59 -3.91 -6.70
CA VAL A 455 12.95 -4.09 -8.02
C VAL A 455 11.71 -3.20 -8.15
N ALA A 456 10.97 -2.97 -7.07
CA ALA A 456 9.87 -1.99 -7.06
C ALA A 456 10.32 -0.58 -7.46
N LEU A 457 11.62 -0.26 -7.33
CA LEU A 457 12.19 1.04 -7.73
C LEU A 457 12.80 1.04 -9.12
N GLN A 458 12.71 -0.06 -9.87
CA GLN A 458 13.25 -0.14 -11.22
C GLN A 458 12.57 0.88 -12.13
N ASP A 459 11.23 0.83 -12.23
CA ASP A 459 10.45 1.77 -13.02
C ASP A 459 10.74 3.22 -12.62
N LEU A 460 10.89 3.48 -11.31
CA LEU A 460 11.26 4.79 -10.80
C LEU A 460 12.63 5.22 -11.34
N ALA A 461 13.66 4.36 -11.23
CA ALA A 461 15.01 4.64 -11.70
C ALA A 461 15.08 4.81 -13.24
N GLU A 462 14.32 4.01 -13.98
CA GLU A 462 14.21 4.08 -15.43
C GLU A 462 13.60 5.39 -15.89
N ASN A 463 12.48 5.81 -15.27
CA ASN A 463 11.84 7.10 -15.56
C ASN A 463 12.78 8.28 -15.30
N LEU A 464 13.61 8.21 -14.25
CA LEU A 464 14.57 9.27 -13.92
C LEU A 464 15.74 9.39 -14.90
N THR A 465 15.99 8.36 -15.69
CA THR A 465 17.16 8.29 -16.60
C THR A 465 16.75 7.99 -18.03
N ALA A 466 15.50 8.27 -18.41
CA ALA A 466 14.93 8.03 -19.74
C ALA A 466 15.72 8.74 -20.86
N ASN A 467 16.75 8.06 -21.38
CA ASN A 467 17.67 8.56 -22.40
C ASN A 467 18.00 7.50 -23.47
N THR A 468 17.20 6.43 -23.53
CA THR A 468 17.19 5.44 -24.60
C THR A 468 16.79 6.12 -25.92
N PHE A 469 17.43 5.76 -27.03
CA PHE A 469 17.17 6.33 -28.35
C PHE A 469 17.32 5.27 -29.43
N GLY A 470 16.37 5.20 -30.34
CA GLY A 470 16.32 4.17 -31.39
C GLY A 470 16.01 2.78 -30.83
N PHE A 471 16.06 1.77 -31.70
CA PHE A 471 15.68 0.39 -31.37
C PHE A 471 16.88 -0.55 -31.50
N ALA A 472 17.79 -0.49 -30.52
CA ALA A 472 18.96 -1.35 -30.54
C ALA A 472 18.57 -2.83 -30.48
N ASP A 473 19.23 -3.69 -31.26
CA ASP A 473 19.17 -5.15 -31.12
C ASP A 473 20.29 -5.67 -30.18
N PHE A 474 21.37 -4.92 -30.08
CA PHE A 474 22.44 -5.17 -29.12
C PHE A 474 23.22 -3.91 -28.80
N TYR A 475 23.94 -3.91 -27.69
CA TYR A 475 24.82 -2.82 -27.28
C TYR A 475 26.22 -3.28 -26.89
N TYR A 476 27.16 -2.34 -26.98
CA TYR A 476 28.56 -2.56 -26.64
C TYR A 476 28.83 -2.29 -25.16
N TRP A 477 29.39 -3.29 -24.48
CA TRP A 477 29.72 -3.23 -23.07
C TRP A 477 31.21 -3.44 -22.81
N LYS A 478 31.72 -2.76 -21.78
CA LYS A 478 32.98 -3.11 -21.13
C LYS A 478 32.80 -3.09 -19.61
N PRO A 479 33.33 -4.09 -18.89
CA PRO A 479 33.30 -4.09 -17.43
C PRO A 479 34.06 -2.92 -16.80
N LYS A 480 33.75 -2.63 -15.54
CA LYS A 480 34.36 -1.54 -14.77
C LYS A 480 35.90 -1.70 -14.76
N PRO A 481 36.67 -0.63 -15.04
CA PRO A 481 38.13 -0.67 -14.87
C PRO A 481 38.51 -1.05 -13.43
N GLY A 482 39.38 -2.05 -13.26
CA GLY A 482 39.77 -2.55 -11.94
C GLY A 482 38.79 -3.56 -11.32
N GLY A 483 37.75 -3.96 -12.06
CA GLY A 483 36.86 -5.07 -11.70
C GLY A 483 37.54 -6.44 -11.83
N SER A 484 36.74 -7.52 -11.75
CA SER A 484 37.26 -8.89 -11.82
C SER A 484 37.96 -9.17 -13.16
N ALA A 485 39.21 -9.65 -13.10
CA ALA A 485 40.01 -10.01 -14.27
C ALA A 485 39.32 -11.03 -15.18
N GLN A 486 38.40 -11.83 -14.64
CA GLN A 486 37.65 -12.83 -15.41
C GLN A 486 36.67 -12.19 -16.41
N TRP A 487 36.22 -10.95 -16.16
CA TRP A 487 35.26 -10.24 -16.99
C TRP A 487 35.92 -9.28 -17.99
N GLU A 488 37.20 -8.93 -17.81
CA GLU A 488 37.92 -7.99 -18.67
C GLU A 488 37.72 -8.27 -20.17
N GLY A 489 37.47 -7.24 -20.97
CA GLY A 489 37.38 -7.38 -22.42
C GLY A 489 36.33 -6.48 -23.06
N ASP A 490 36.06 -6.78 -24.31
CA ASP A 490 35.00 -6.16 -25.12
C ASP A 490 33.86 -7.16 -25.25
N TRP A 491 32.64 -6.71 -24.99
CA TRP A 491 31.46 -7.57 -24.98
C TRP A 491 30.34 -6.95 -25.80
N LEU A 492 29.53 -7.80 -26.43
CA LEU A 492 28.23 -7.43 -26.96
C LEU A 492 27.14 -8.07 -26.10
N PHE A 493 26.18 -7.26 -25.71
CA PHE A 493 25.00 -7.66 -24.95
C PHE A 493 23.81 -7.54 -25.88
N PHE A 494 23.08 -8.64 -26.06
CA PHE A 494 21.85 -8.66 -26.82
C PHE A 494 20.72 -8.13 -25.94
N VAL A 495 19.86 -7.25 -26.47
CA VAL A 495 18.81 -6.60 -25.67
C VAL A 495 17.80 -7.61 -25.12
N THR A 496 17.20 -7.30 -23.98
CA THR A 496 16.06 -8.06 -23.42
C THR A 496 14.74 -7.31 -23.66
N ALA A 497 13.63 -7.88 -23.17
CA ALA A 497 12.35 -7.18 -23.17
C ALA A 497 12.38 -5.91 -22.31
N ASP A 498 13.16 -5.91 -21.22
CA ASP A 498 13.26 -4.80 -20.26
C ASP A 498 14.05 -3.61 -20.83
N ASP A 499 14.88 -3.83 -21.85
CA ASP A 499 15.62 -2.75 -22.52
C ASP A 499 14.74 -1.98 -23.54
N ILE A 500 13.52 -2.47 -23.83
CA ILE A 500 12.61 -1.81 -24.77
C ILE A 500 11.93 -0.64 -24.06
N PRO A 501 12.04 0.60 -24.58
CA PRO A 501 11.33 1.74 -24.01
C PRO A 501 9.83 1.47 -23.84
N VAL A 502 9.28 1.81 -22.69
CA VAL A 502 7.84 1.77 -22.43
C VAL A 502 7.29 3.18 -22.59
N ASP A 503 6.19 3.31 -23.33
CA ASP A 503 5.39 4.54 -23.44
C ASP A 503 4.00 4.35 -22.82
N ASP A 504 3.15 5.38 -22.87
CA ASP A 504 1.78 5.37 -22.31
C ASP A 504 0.90 4.20 -22.83
N SER A 505 1.27 3.57 -23.95
CA SER A 505 0.55 2.45 -24.58
C SER A 505 1.23 1.09 -24.35
N GLY A 506 2.30 1.04 -23.56
CA GLY A 506 3.12 -0.15 -23.30
C GLY A 506 4.47 -0.10 -24.04
N PRO A 507 5.14 -1.24 -24.23
CA PRO A 507 6.43 -1.28 -24.92
C PRO A 507 6.35 -0.66 -26.33
N ALA A 508 7.27 0.25 -26.65
CA ALA A 508 7.31 0.97 -27.92
C ALA A 508 7.44 0.03 -29.15
N ARG A 509 7.90 -1.21 -28.93
CA ARG A 509 7.80 -2.32 -29.88
C ARG A 509 7.67 -3.67 -29.16
N PRO A 510 7.11 -4.71 -29.80
CA PRO A 510 7.11 -6.04 -29.23
C PRO A 510 8.53 -6.65 -29.22
N TYR A 511 8.85 -7.42 -28.16
CA TYR A 511 10.05 -8.26 -28.15
C TYR A 511 9.82 -9.53 -29.00
N ALA A 512 10.14 -9.46 -30.29
CA ALA A 512 9.74 -10.46 -31.30
C ALA A 512 10.87 -11.35 -31.83
N TYR A 513 12.01 -11.42 -31.13
CA TYR A 513 13.16 -12.25 -31.52
C TYR A 513 12.88 -13.75 -31.36
N ALA A 514 13.06 -14.53 -32.43
CA ALA A 514 12.93 -15.99 -32.37
C ALA A 514 14.21 -16.64 -31.84
N ASN A 515 15.36 -16.06 -32.15
CA ASN A 515 16.67 -16.55 -31.78
C ASN A 515 17.52 -15.46 -31.10
N PRO A 516 17.20 -15.04 -29.86
CA PRO A 516 17.97 -14.00 -29.17
C PRO A 516 19.42 -14.46 -28.92
N GLY A 517 20.36 -13.54 -29.13
CA GLY A 517 21.80 -13.73 -28.89
C GLY A 517 22.66 -13.75 -30.15
N PHE A 518 23.87 -14.30 -30.02
CA PHE A 518 24.89 -14.31 -31.07
C PHE A 518 25.29 -15.73 -31.46
N PHE A 519 25.48 -15.99 -32.75
CA PHE A 519 25.67 -17.32 -33.32
C PHE A 519 26.91 -17.41 -34.21
N ALA A 520 27.44 -18.62 -34.40
CA ALA A 520 28.60 -18.88 -35.25
C ALA A 520 28.22 -19.11 -36.74
N ASP A 521 26.93 -19.27 -37.05
CA ASP A 521 26.44 -19.61 -38.37
C ASP A 521 25.16 -18.86 -38.75
N ALA A 522 24.97 -18.61 -40.04
CA ALA A 522 23.82 -17.89 -40.59
C ALA A 522 22.48 -18.62 -40.43
N ALA A 523 22.48 -19.92 -40.08
CA ALA A 523 21.24 -20.65 -39.80
C ALA A 523 20.83 -20.53 -38.32
N LEU A 524 21.60 -19.79 -37.52
CA LEU A 524 21.36 -19.54 -36.09
C LEU A 524 21.28 -20.84 -35.27
N THR A 525 22.11 -21.84 -35.63
CA THR A 525 22.07 -23.16 -34.98
C THR A 525 23.14 -23.37 -33.92
N ASN A 526 24.25 -22.63 -33.97
CA ASN A 526 25.37 -22.73 -33.04
C ASN A 526 25.53 -21.42 -32.25
N LYS A 527 24.84 -21.33 -31.11
CA LYS A 527 24.86 -20.16 -30.22
C LYS A 527 26.24 -20.01 -29.56
N LEU A 528 26.79 -18.81 -29.61
CA LEU A 528 28.05 -18.39 -29.00
C LEU A 528 27.83 -17.56 -27.72
N SER A 529 26.69 -16.87 -27.62
CA SER A 529 26.34 -16.10 -26.45
C SER A 529 25.83 -16.97 -25.30
N SER A 530 25.83 -16.42 -24.09
CA SER A 530 25.20 -17.03 -22.92
C SER A 530 24.73 -15.97 -21.93
N THR A 531 23.83 -16.34 -21.03
CA THR A 531 23.37 -15.50 -19.91
C THR A 531 24.26 -15.55 -18.68
N ALA A 532 25.44 -16.19 -18.75
CA ALA A 532 26.36 -16.26 -17.62
C ALA A 532 26.67 -14.87 -17.05
N ASN A 533 26.76 -14.77 -15.71
CA ASN A 533 26.95 -13.49 -15.04
C ASN A 533 28.20 -12.76 -15.56
N VAL A 534 28.07 -11.51 -16.00
CA VAL A 534 29.19 -10.65 -16.40
C VAL A 534 28.97 -9.27 -15.80
N ASP A 535 29.83 -8.88 -14.88
CA ASP A 535 29.76 -7.56 -14.21
C ASP A 535 28.40 -7.30 -13.53
N GLY A 536 27.79 -8.32 -12.93
CA GLY A 536 26.51 -8.21 -12.21
C GLY A 536 25.30 -8.66 -13.01
N ASP A 537 25.32 -8.49 -14.33
CA ASP A 537 24.20 -8.88 -15.20
C ASP A 537 24.21 -10.40 -15.47
N ASP A 538 23.06 -11.08 -15.33
CA ASP A 538 22.84 -12.48 -15.69
C ASP A 538 21.57 -12.73 -16.53
N THR A 539 20.94 -11.67 -17.06
CA THR A 539 19.71 -11.77 -17.86
C THR A 539 19.98 -11.71 -19.37
N HIS A 540 20.96 -10.93 -19.81
CA HIS A 540 21.23 -10.70 -21.23
C HIS A 540 21.97 -11.87 -21.90
N GLU A 541 21.79 -12.05 -23.21
CA GLU A 541 22.68 -12.92 -24.00
C GLU A 541 23.98 -12.18 -24.33
N LYS A 542 25.11 -12.68 -23.83
CA LYS A 542 26.41 -12.00 -23.88
C LYS A 542 27.46 -12.78 -24.65
N VAL A 543 28.27 -12.09 -25.46
CA VAL A 543 29.44 -12.67 -26.12
C VAL A 543 30.66 -11.76 -25.99
N ARG A 544 31.80 -12.35 -25.61
CA ARG A 544 33.10 -11.66 -25.60
C ARG A 544 33.64 -11.64 -27.02
N ILE A 545 34.13 -10.48 -27.46
CA ILE A 545 34.57 -10.27 -28.84
C ILE A 545 36.03 -9.83 -28.94
N ALA A 546 36.65 -10.17 -30.06
CA ALA A 546 37.97 -9.73 -30.49
C ALA A 546 37.95 -9.38 -31.98
N ALA A 547 38.90 -8.53 -32.41
CA ALA A 547 39.04 -8.20 -33.81
C ALA A 547 39.31 -9.46 -34.66
N GLY A 548 38.53 -9.64 -35.72
CA GLY A 548 38.54 -10.81 -36.58
C GLY A 548 37.45 -11.84 -36.27
N ASP A 549 36.71 -11.68 -35.18
CA ASP A 549 35.56 -12.53 -34.88
C ASP A 549 34.42 -12.27 -35.88
N VAL A 550 33.66 -13.32 -36.16
CA VAL A 550 32.50 -13.31 -37.05
C VAL A 550 31.31 -13.88 -36.28
N LEU A 551 30.24 -13.10 -36.19
CA LEU A 551 29.02 -13.45 -35.48
C LEU A 551 27.82 -13.36 -36.42
N PHE A 552 26.76 -14.09 -36.10
CA PHE A 552 25.46 -14.00 -36.75
C PHE A 552 24.40 -13.67 -35.71
N VAL A 553 23.46 -12.80 -36.07
CA VAL A 553 22.43 -12.28 -35.17
C VAL A 553 21.12 -12.07 -35.93
N GLU A 554 19.99 -12.19 -35.24
CA GLU A 554 18.65 -11.95 -35.77
C GLU A 554 18.12 -10.59 -35.29
N ASP A 555 17.44 -9.83 -36.15
CA ASP A 555 16.66 -8.65 -35.73
C ASP A 555 15.25 -9.03 -35.23
N ASP A 556 14.48 -8.04 -34.80
CA ASP A 556 13.13 -8.22 -34.26
C ASP A 556 12.07 -8.63 -35.29
N VAL A 557 12.42 -8.70 -36.58
CA VAL A 557 11.54 -9.15 -37.66
C VAL A 557 12.07 -10.40 -38.37
N GLY A 558 13.08 -11.07 -37.80
CA GLY A 558 13.57 -12.38 -38.24
C GLY A 558 14.59 -12.35 -39.37
N ARG A 559 15.19 -11.19 -39.68
CA ARG A 559 16.29 -11.06 -40.64
C ARG A 559 17.60 -11.37 -39.95
N VAL A 560 18.49 -12.01 -40.68
CA VAL A 560 19.79 -12.47 -40.18
C VAL A 560 20.89 -11.56 -40.71
N TYR A 561 21.77 -11.17 -39.80
CA TYR A 561 22.90 -10.30 -40.06
C TYR A 561 24.20 -11.00 -39.69
N ARG A 562 25.22 -10.78 -40.50
CA ARG A 562 26.60 -11.16 -40.23
C ARG A 562 27.35 -9.95 -39.71
N ILE A 563 27.96 -10.07 -38.54
CA ILE A 563 28.78 -9.05 -37.91
C ILE A 563 30.24 -9.48 -38.00
N ASP A 564 31.06 -8.69 -38.69
CA ASP A 564 32.52 -8.78 -38.61
C ASP A 564 33.06 -7.77 -37.61
N VAL A 565 33.77 -8.27 -36.60
CA VAL A 565 34.42 -7.41 -35.60
C VAL A 565 35.71 -6.86 -36.20
N ALA A 566 35.71 -5.58 -36.57
CA ALA A 566 36.85 -4.93 -37.18
C ALA A 566 37.93 -4.56 -36.15
N ALA A 567 39.11 -4.18 -36.63
CA ALA A 567 40.16 -3.63 -35.77
C ALA A 567 39.65 -2.38 -35.04
N LYS A 568 39.86 -2.30 -33.72
CA LYS A 568 39.34 -1.21 -32.90
C LYS A 568 39.91 0.15 -33.36
N PRO A 569 39.06 1.14 -33.63
CA PRO A 569 39.51 2.51 -33.92
C PRO A 569 40.26 3.16 -32.74
N SER A 570 39.88 2.80 -31.51
CA SER A 570 40.56 3.21 -30.27
C SER A 570 40.21 2.26 -29.11
N ALA A 571 40.83 2.43 -27.95
CA ALA A 571 40.56 1.59 -26.77
C ALA A 571 39.08 1.59 -26.33
N ASN A 572 38.33 2.65 -26.65
CA ASN A 572 36.95 2.90 -26.23
C ASN A 572 35.98 2.97 -27.43
N ARG A 573 36.40 2.50 -28.61
CA ARG A 573 35.53 2.40 -29.78
C ARG A 573 35.62 0.99 -30.37
N LEU A 574 34.48 0.46 -30.71
CA LEU A 574 34.31 -0.79 -31.44
C LEU A 574 33.85 -0.44 -32.86
N ALA A 575 34.45 -1.06 -33.87
CA ALA A 575 33.98 -0.95 -35.25
C ALA A 575 33.44 -2.31 -35.68
N LEU A 576 32.24 -2.32 -36.25
CA LEU A 576 31.57 -3.52 -36.75
C LEU A 576 31.20 -3.29 -38.21
N ASP A 577 31.49 -4.28 -39.06
CA ASP A 577 30.92 -4.35 -40.41
C ASP A 577 29.73 -5.30 -40.36
N VAL A 578 28.53 -4.78 -40.64
CA VAL A 578 27.27 -5.50 -40.56
C VAL A 578 26.76 -5.75 -41.97
N THR A 579 26.58 -7.02 -42.33
CA THR A 579 26.06 -7.47 -43.62
C THR A 579 24.72 -8.16 -43.43
N ARG A 580 23.68 -7.73 -44.12
CA ARG A 580 22.40 -8.47 -44.13
C ARG A 580 22.51 -9.73 -44.98
N VAL A 581 22.08 -10.87 -44.43
CA VAL A 581 22.20 -12.19 -45.05
C VAL A 581 20.95 -12.59 -45.83
N ASN A 582 19.74 -12.26 -45.34
CA ASN A 582 18.46 -12.66 -45.96
C ASN A 582 17.36 -11.61 -45.91
#